data_AF-A0A973HVA4-F1
#
_entry.id   AF-A0A973HVA4-F1
#
_cell.length_a   1.000
_cell.length_b   1.000
_cell.length_c   1.000
_cell.angle_alpha   90.00
_cell.angle_beta   90.00
_cell.angle_gamma   90.00
#
_symmetry.space_group_name_H-M   'P 1'
#
loop_
_entity.id
_entity.type
_entity.pdbx_description
1 polymer ?
#
loop_
_entity_poly.entity_id
_entity_poly.type
_entity_poly.pdbx_seq_one_letter_code
_entity_poly.pdbx_strand_id
1 'polypeptide(L)'
;MLKVKNVNVFYGASQALYDVSMEAEIGKVTCVLGRNGVGKTTLMKALSGHLSASKGEIEWMGKDINGQAPFDRARQGIAYVPQGRDVFSQLTVEENLETAFSALPKSQRKIDPEVFALFPVLQNMLKRRGGDLSGGQQQQLAI
;
A
#
# COMPACT_ATOMS: atom_id res chain seq x y z
N MET A 1 -0.30 -12.89 -8.74
CA MET A 1 1.10 -13.23 -8.43
C MET A 1 1.95 -12.02 -8.75
N LEU A 2 2.78 -11.61 -7.81
CA LEU A 2 3.77 -10.56 -7.98
C LEU A 2 5.12 -11.21 -8.29
N LYS A 3 5.82 -10.72 -9.31
CA LYS A 3 7.17 -11.17 -9.65
C LYS A 3 8.11 -9.98 -9.76
N VAL A 4 9.26 -10.07 -9.11
CA VAL A 4 10.29 -9.03 -9.09
C VAL A 4 11.59 -9.68 -9.54
N LYS A 5 12.24 -9.12 -10.56
CA LYS A 5 13.44 -9.71 -11.14
C LYS A 5 14.53 -8.66 -11.35
N ASN A 6 15.66 -8.87 -10.69
CA ASN A 6 16.87 -8.04 -10.78
C ASN A 6 16.60 -6.53 -10.66
N VAL A 7 15.71 -6.16 -9.74
CA VAL A 7 15.29 -4.76 -9.57
C VAL A 7 16.38 -3.94 -8.90
N ASN A 8 16.69 -2.81 -9.54
CA ASN A 8 17.61 -1.81 -9.03
C ASN A 8 16.90 -0.45 -8.92
N VAL A 9 17.07 0.23 -7.79
CA VAL A 9 16.45 1.53 -7.51
C VAL A 9 17.51 2.50 -6.99
N PHE A 10 17.47 3.73 -7.47
CA PHE A 10 18.42 4.79 -7.14
C PHE A 10 17.70 6.02 -6.58
N TYR A 11 18.37 6.72 -5.66
CA TYR A 11 18.05 8.07 -5.24
C TYR A 11 19.18 9.00 -5.69
N GLY A 12 18.98 9.69 -6.80
CA GLY A 12 20.06 10.44 -7.45
C GLY A 12 21.21 9.50 -7.81
N ALA A 13 22.42 9.82 -7.34
CA ALA A 13 23.61 9.00 -7.57
C ALA A 13 23.73 7.79 -6.63
N SER A 14 22.92 7.70 -5.56
CA SER A 14 23.01 6.64 -4.57
C SER A 14 22.10 5.47 -4.95
N GLN A 15 22.66 4.26 -5.02
CA GLN A 15 21.88 3.05 -5.25
C GLN A 15 21.31 2.51 -3.93
N ALA A 16 20.01 2.28 -3.90
CA ALA A 16 19.29 1.80 -2.71
C ALA A 16 18.88 0.32 -2.80
N LEU A 17 18.61 -0.20 -4.00
CA LEU A 17 18.35 -1.62 -4.25
C LEU A 17 19.32 -2.16 -5.29
N TYR A 18 19.80 -3.38 -5.06
CA TYR A 18 20.80 -4.06 -5.87
C TYR A 18 20.24 -5.42 -6.30
N ASP A 19 19.93 -5.57 -7.59
CA ASP A 19 19.47 -6.80 -8.24
C ASP A 19 18.43 -7.63 -7.45
N VAL A 20 17.49 -6.95 -6.80
CA VAL A 20 16.50 -7.59 -5.92
C VAL A 20 15.55 -8.45 -6.74
N SER A 21 15.40 -9.72 -6.35
CA SER A 21 14.45 -10.65 -6.97
C SER A 21 13.62 -11.35 -5.90
N MET A 22 12.31 -11.43 -6.12
CA MET A 22 11.37 -12.12 -5.22
C MET A 22 10.06 -12.44 -5.93
N GLU A 23 9.29 -13.35 -5.36
CA GLU A 23 7.94 -13.66 -5.80
C GLU A 23 6.97 -13.60 -4.62
N ALA A 24 5.75 -13.12 -4.86
CA ALA A 24 4.66 -13.23 -3.90
C ALA A 24 3.45 -13.92 -4.56
N GLU A 25 3.11 -15.08 -4.03
CA GLU A 25 2.04 -15.93 -4.52
C GLU A 25 0.67 -15.47 -4.01
N ILE A 26 -0.37 -15.76 -4.79
CA ILE A 26 -1.74 -15.45 -4.41
C ILE A 26 -2.12 -16.33 -3.22
N GLY A 27 -2.75 -15.73 -2.19
CA GLY A 27 -3.22 -16.46 -1.01
C GLY A 27 -2.13 -16.80 0.01
N LYS A 28 -0.89 -16.30 -0.18
CA LYS A 28 0.21 -16.47 0.78
C LYS A 28 0.67 -15.13 1.34
N VAL A 29 1.23 -15.17 2.55
CA VAL A 29 1.90 -14.01 3.16
C VAL A 29 3.39 -14.13 2.89
N THR A 30 3.94 -13.22 2.08
CA THR A 30 5.38 -13.11 1.82
C THR A 30 5.97 -11.99 2.68
N CYS A 31 7.01 -12.31 3.46
CA CYS A 31 7.66 -11.36 4.35
C CYS A 31 9.05 -10.95 3.82
N VAL A 32 9.32 -9.64 3.80
CA VAL A 32 10.67 -9.10 3.55
C VAL A 32 11.25 -8.57 4.85
N LEU A 33 12.27 -9.25 5.36
CA LEU A 33 12.91 -8.95 6.64
C LEU A 33 14.34 -8.45 6.46
N GLY A 34 14.83 -7.68 7.41
CA GLY A 34 16.20 -7.18 7.42
C GLY A 34 16.37 -5.94 8.29
N ARG A 35 17.61 -5.49 8.47
CA ARG A 35 17.96 -4.34 9.33
C ARG A 35 17.38 -3.02 8.80
N ASN A 36 17.35 -1.99 9.64
CA ASN A 36 17.00 -0.64 9.19
C ASN A 36 18.01 -0.16 8.15
N GLY A 37 17.54 0.53 7.11
CA GLY A 37 18.37 1.03 6.02
C GLY A 37 18.65 0.03 4.88
N VAL A 38 18.28 -1.24 5.01
CA VAL A 38 18.55 -2.27 3.97
C VAL A 38 17.68 -2.16 2.70
N GLY A 39 16.83 -1.13 2.59
CA GLY A 39 16.01 -0.90 1.39
C GLY A 39 14.59 -1.47 1.41
N LYS A 40 14.09 -2.02 2.53
CA LYS A 40 12.70 -2.55 2.62
C LYS A 40 11.64 -1.54 2.18
N THR A 41 11.69 -0.33 2.74
CA THR A 41 10.75 0.75 2.37
C THR A 41 10.94 1.19 0.93
N THR A 42 12.17 1.20 0.41
CA THR A 42 12.46 1.48 -1.00
C THR A 42 11.81 0.45 -1.92
N LEU A 43 11.89 -0.84 -1.56
CA LEU A 43 11.21 -1.91 -2.29
C LEU A 43 9.70 -1.71 -2.27
N MET A 44 9.09 -1.45 -1.12
CA MET A 44 7.64 -1.21 -1.03
C MET A 44 7.20 0.00 -1.85
N LYS A 45 7.99 1.08 -1.87
CA LYS A 45 7.75 2.25 -2.73
C LYS A 45 7.87 1.90 -4.23
N ALA A 46 8.84 1.07 -4.60
CA ALA A 46 8.99 0.60 -5.98
C ALA A 46 7.82 -0.29 -6.43
N LEU A 47 7.32 -1.16 -5.54
CA LEU A 47 6.19 -2.05 -5.80
C LEU A 47 4.84 -1.31 -5.85
N SER A 48 4.68 -0.24 -5.06
CA SER A 48 3.49 0.63 -5.08
C SER A 48 3.51 1.71 -6.16
N GLY A 49 4.61 1.87 -6.90
CA GLY A 49 4.75 2.85 -7.98
C GLY A 49 5.16 4.25 -7.53
N HIS A 50 5.45 4.46 -6.24
CA HIS A 50 5.98 5.73 -5.72
C HIS A 50 7.44 5.97 -6.17
N LEU A 51 8.14 4.92 -6.57
CA LEU A 51 9.45 4.98 -7.20
C LEU A 51 9.46 4.06 -8.41
N SER A 52 10.12 4.47 -9.48
CA SER A 52 10.35 3.61 -10.64
C SER A 52 11.65 2.84 -10.47
N ALA A 53 11.65 1.56 -10.86
CA ALA A 53 12.89 0.79 -10.94
C ALA A 53 13.70 1.25 -12.15
N SER A 54 14.99 1.52 -11.95
CA SER A 54 15.90 1.94 -13.01
C SER A 54 16.35 0.77 -13.90
N LYS A 55 16.37 -0.44 -13.34
CA LYS A 55 16.63 -1.70 -14.04
C LYS A 55 15.80 -2.82 -13.42
N GLY A 56 15.65 -3.91 -14.16
CA GLY A 56 14.87 -5.07 -13.76
C GLY A 56 13.40 -4.94 -14.13
N GLU A 57 12.62 -5.95 -13.73
CA GLU A 57 11.22 -6.12 -14.11
C GLU A 57 10.36 -6.28 -12.86
N ILE A 58 9.19 -5.65 -12.84
CA ILE A 58 8.17 -5.83 -11.80
C ILE A 58 6.87 -6.20 -12.50
N GLU A 59 6.43 -7.44 -12.33
CA GLU A 59 5.21 -7.95 -12.94
C GLU A 59 4.12 -8.14 -11.89
N TRP A 60 2.91 -7.69 -12.23
CA TRP A 60 1.69 -8.00 -11.50
C TRP A 60 0.76 -8.81 -12.40
N MET A 61 0.42 -10.04 -11.97
CA MET A 61 -0.44 -10.94 -12.74
C MET A 61 0.05 -11.16 -14.19
N GLY A 62 1.38 -11.27 -14.37
CA GLY A 62 2.01 -11.47 -15.67
C GLY A 62 2.08 -10.23 -16.56
N LYS A 63 1.76 -9.05 -16.05
CA LYS A 63 1.90 -7.77 -16.76
C LYS A 63 2.99 -6.93 -16.11
N ASP A 64 3.90 -6.39 -16.91
CA ASP A 64 4.87 -5.41 -16.42
C ASP A 64 4.15 -4.14 -15.94
N ILE A 65 4.47 -3.73 -14.72
CA ILE A 65 3.93 -2.55 -14.07
C ILE A 65 5.00 -1.49 -13.79
N ASN A 66 6.26 -1.71 -14.17
CA ASN A 66 7.31 -0.72 -13.97
C ASN A 66 6.96 0.61 -14.69
N GLY A 67 7.22 1.74 -14.03
CA GLY A 67 6.86 3.07 -14.53
C GLY A 67 5.37 3.44 -14.46
N GLN A 68 4.45 2.50 -14.18
CA GLN A 68 3.05 2.83 -13.95
C GLN A 68 2.88 3.65 -12.67
N ALA A 69 2.00 4.65 -12.71
CA ALA A 69 1.70 5.51 -11.59
C ALA A 69 0.97 4.76 -10.45
N PRO A 70 1.10 5.19 -9.18
CA PRO A 70 0.46 4.53 -8.05
C PRO A 70 -1.06 4.35 -8.21
N PHE A 71 -1.76 5.34 -8.77
CA PHE A 71 -3.21 5.28 -8.96
C PHE A 71 -3.65 4.23 -10.00
N ASP A 72 -2.81 3.95 -11.00
CA ASP A 72 -3.09 2.91 -11.99
C ASP A 72 -2.84 1.50 -11.41
N ARG A 73 -1.85 1.37 -10.52
CA ARG A 73 -1.60 0.13 -9.76
C ARG A 73 -2.71 -0.13 -8.75
N ALA A 74 -3.21 0.90 -8.07
CA ALA A 74 -4.34 0.79 -7.15
C ALA A 74 -5.59 0.25 -7.84
N ARG A 75 -5.91 0.75 -9.04
CA ARG A 75 -7.02 0.23 -9.87
C ARG A 75 -6.84 -1.23 -10.31
N GLN A 76 -5.62 -1.74 -10.30
CA GLN A 76 -5.30 -3.15 -10.58
C GLN A 76 -5.30 -4.03 -9.32
N GLY A 77 -5.70 -3.48 -8.17
CA GLY A 77 -5.82 -4.21 -6.91
C GLY A 77 -4.57 -4.19 -6.03
N ILE A 78 -3.61 -3.29 -6.28
CA ILE A 78 -2.42 -3.13 -5.43
C ILE A 78 -2.69 -2.03 -4.39
N ALA A 79 -2.84 -2.43 -3.13
CA ALA A 79 -2.93 -1.50 -2.00
C ALA A 79 -1.55 -1.34 -1.32
N TYR A 80 -1.30 -0.16 -0.75
CA TYR A 80 -0.07 0.14 -0.02
C TYR A 80 -0.37 0.91 1.25
N VAL A 81 -0.01 0.32 2.39
CA VAL A 81 -0.05 0.97 3.70
C VAL A 81 1.40 1.33 4.06
N PRO A 82 1.79 2.62 4.02
CA PRO A 82 3.15 3.04 4.30
C PRO A 82 3.54 2.83 5.76
N GLN A 83 4.85 2.87 6.03
CA GLN A 83 5.33 2.91 7.41
C GLN A 83 4.84 4.20 8.07
N GLY A 84 3.95 4.05 9.05
CA GLY A 84 3.17 5.15 9.61
C GLY A 84 1.70 4.76 9.60
N ARG A 85 0.82 5.75 9.73
CA ARG A 85 -0.63 5.55 9.66
C ARG A 85 -1.25 6.34 8.51
N ASP A 86 -0.63 7.45 8.10
CA ASP A 86 -1.04 8.32 6.97
C ASP A 86 -2.56 8.56 6.84
N VAL A 87 -3.27 8.54 7.98
CA VAL A 87 -4.69 8.83 8.06
C VAL A 87 -4.91 10.34 7.92
N PHE A 88 -6.00 10.73 7.28
CA PHE A 88 -6.40 12.13 7.20
C PHE A 88 -6.97 12.56 8.55
N SER A 89 -6.13 13.24 9.35
CA SER A 89 -6.44 13.57 10.75
C SER A 89 -7.67 14.45 10.93
N GLN A 90 -8.00 15.28 9.94
CA GLN A 90 -9.16 16.18 9.97
C GLN A 90 -10.45 15.52 9.49
N LEU A 91 -10.35 14.41 8.76
CA LEU A 91 -11.50 13.65 8.29
C LEU A 91 -11.97 12.69 9.39
N THR A 92 -13.26 12.40 9.39
CA THR A 92 -13.85 11.36 10.22
C THR A 92 -13.37 9.97 9.79
N VAL A 93 -13.58 8.96 10.64
CA VAL A 93 -13.31 7.56 10.29
C VAL A 93 -14.05 7.16 9.02
N GLU A 94 -15.32 7.54 8.91
CA GLU A 94 -16.13 7.30 7.72
C GLU A 94 -15.49 7.96 6.48
N GLU A 95 -15.25 9.26 6.51
CA GLU A 95 -14.65 9.99 5.39
C GLU A 95 -13.26 9.46 4.99
N ASN A 96 -12.46 8.99 5.95
CA ASN A 96 -11.17 8.33 5.66
C ASN A 96 -11.38 7.07 4.82
N LEU A 97 -12.31 6.19 5.22
CA LEU A 97 -12.63 4.97 4.48
C LEU A 97 -13.18 5.29 3.09
N GLU A 98 -13.99 6.33 2.96
CA GLU A 98 -14.56 6.76 1.68
C GLU A 98 -13.52 7.30 0.69
N THR A 99 -12.32 7.73 1.15
CA THR A 99 -11.26 8.17 0.23
C THR A 99 -10.80 7.07 -0.73
N ALA A 100 -10.91 5.80 -0.32
CA ALA A 100 -10.60 4.63 -1.15
C ALA A 100 -11.54 4.50 -2.37
N PHE A 101 -12.73 5.12 -2.33
CA PHE A 101 -13.71 5.09 -3.42
C PHE A 101 -13.22 5.76 -4.71
N SER A 102 -12.16 6.56 -4.65
CA SER A 102 -11.54 7.19 -5.81
C SER A 102 -11.02 6.17 -6.84
N ALA A 103 -10.64 4.97 -6.39
CA ALA A 103 -10.23 3.87 -7.26
C ALA A 103 -11.40 3.04 -7.82
N LEU A 104 -12.63 3.27 -7.34
CA LEU A 104 -13.79 2.44 -7.63
C LEU A 104 -14.83 3.11 -8.56
N PRO A 105 -15.52 2.33 -9.41
CA PRO A 105 -16.73 2.77 -10.11
C PRO A 105 -17.80 3.27 -9.12
N LYS A 106 -18.59 4.27 -9.51
CA LYS A 106 -19.63 4.86 -8.65
C LYS A 106 -20.59 3.83 -8.03
N SER A 107 -20.96 2.80 -8.79
CA SER A 107 -21.87 1.74 -8.34
C SER A 107 -21.30 0.84 -7.24
N GLN A 108 -19.99 0.86 -7.03
CA GLN A 108 -19.29 0.05 -6.04
C GLN A 108 -18.85 0.86 -4.81
N ARG A 109 -19.16 2.16 -4.75
CA ARG A 109 -18.77 3.05 -3.65
C ARG A 109 -19.64 2.82 -2.43
N LYS A 110 -19.18 1.91 -1.58
CA LYS A 110 -19.73 1.64 -0.26
C LYS A 110 -18.60 1.09 0.63
N ILE A 111 -18.69 1.35 1.92
CA ILE A 111 -17.79 0.72 2.89
C ILE A 111 -18.21 -0.74 3.02
N ASP A 112 -17.27 -1.67 2.82
CA ASP A 112 -17.55 -3.09 2.96
C ASP A 112 -17.80 -3.42 4.44
N PRO A 113 -18.91 -4.11 4.80
CA PRO A 113 -19.15 -4.57 6.17
C PRO A 113 -18.01 -5.40 6.76
N GLU A 114 -17.20 -6.08 5.93
CA GLU A 114 -16.02 -6.83 6.37
C GLU A 114 -15.01 -5.95 7.13
N VAL A 115 -14.90 -4.66 6.78
CA VAL A 115 -14.04 -3.70 7.50
C VAL A 115 -14.41 -3.64 8.99
N PHE A 116 -15.71 -3.62 9.30
CA PHE A 116 -16.19 -3.60 10.68
C PHE A 116 -16.15 -4.97 11.35
N ALA A 117 -16.17 -6.06 10.57
CA ALA A 117 -15.93 -7.40 11.11
C ALA A 117 -14.47 -7.56 11.56
N LEU A 118 -13.51 -7.03 10.79
CA LEU A 118 -12.08 -7.04 11.10
C LEU A 118 -11.72 -6.02 12.20
N PHE A 119 -12.30 -4.83 12.15
CA PHE A 119 -12.02 -3.73 13.08
C PHE A 119 -13.30 -3.16 13.72
N PRO A 120 -13.97 -3.89 14.63
CA PRO A 120 -15.26 -3.49 15.22
C PRO A 120 -15.25 -2.12 15.91
N VAL A 121 -14.08 -1.71 16.43
CA VAL A 121 -13.92 -0.42 17.10
C VAL A 121 -14.20 0.77 16.16
N LEU A 122 -13.92 0.63 14.85
CA LEU A 122 -14.14 1.70 13.87
C LEU A 122 -15.64 2.00 13.69
N GLN A 123 -16.50 0.99 13.77
CA GLN A 123 -17.95 1.15 13.65
C GLN A 123 -18.52 2.08 14.72
N ASN A 124 -18.01 1.97 15.95
CA ASN A 124 -18.42 2.82 17.07
C ASN A 124 -17.83 4.24 16.98
N MET A 125 -16.91 4.48 16.04
CA MET A 125 -16.13 5.71 15.93
C MET A 125 -16.28 6.40 14.57
N LEU A 126 -17.24 6.00 13.75
CA LEU A 126 -17.45 6.53 12.38
C LEU A 126 -17.40 8.06 12.31
N LYS A 127 -18.02 8.74 13.28
CA LYS A 127 -18.10 10.20 13.35
C LYS A 127 -16.91 10.89 14.04
N ARG A 128 -15.98 10.13 14.62
CA ARG A 128 -14.78 10.69 15.26
C ARG A 128 -13.76 11.03 14.20
N ARG A 129 -12.99 12.11 14.41
CA ARG A 129 -11.88 12.47 13.52
C ARG A 129 -10.74 11.47 13.67
N GLY A 130 -10.05 11.17 12.57
CA GLY A 130 -8.89 10.28 12.56
C GLY A 130 -7.77 10.74 13.49
N GLY A 131 -7.62 12.06 13.68
CA GLY A 131 -6.66 12.65 14.60
C GLY A 131 -6.93 12.37 16.08
N ASP A 132 -8.19 12.11 16.46
CA ASP A 132 -8.60 11.88 17.85
C ASP A 132 -8.51 10.39 18.26
N LEU A 133 -8.14 9.53 17.32
CA LEU A 133 -7.95 8.11 17.55
C LEU A 133 -6.60 7.85 18.21
N SER A 134 -6.55 6.80 19.05
CA SER A 134 -5.27 6.28 19.54
C SER A 134 -4.40 5.77 18.39
N GLY A 135 -3.09 5.66 18.60
CA GLY A 135 -2.18 5.18 17.57
C GLY A 135 -2.51 3.77 17.03
N GLY A 136 -3.05 2.89 17.86
CA GLY A 136 -3.51 1.57 17.42
C GLY A 136 -4.78 1.64 16.56
N GLN A 137 -5.71 2.52 16.91
CA GLN A 137 -6.93 2.75 16.13
C GLN A 137 -6.64 3.42 14.79
N GLN A 138 -5.69 4.37 14.76
CA GLN A 138 -5.21 4.95 13.50
C GLN A 138 -4.56 3.89 12.61
N GLN A 139 -3.82 2.94 13.19
CA GLN A 139 -3.24 1.83 12.43
C GLN A 139 -4.33 0.93 11.83
N GLN A 140 -5.39 0.64 12.60
CA GLN A 140 -6.54 -0.12 12.10
C GLN A 140 -7.30 0.63 11.01
N LEU A 141 -7.42 1.95 11.11
CA LEU A 141 -8.06 2.78 10.07
C LEU A 141 -7.23 2.84 8.77
N ALA A 142 -5.91 2.74 8.88
CA ALA A 142 -5.00 2.76 7.73
C ALA A 142 -4.96 1.44 6.96
N ILE A 143 -5.33 0.33 7.62
CA ILE A 143 -5.36 -1.03 7.06
C ILE A 143 -6.72 -1.27 6.42
#